data_AF-A0A924KA46-F1
#
_entry.id   AF-A0A924KA46-F1
#
_cell.length_a   1.000
_cell.length_b   1.000
_cell.length_c   1.000
_cell.angle_alpha   90.00
_cell.angle_beta   90.00
_cell.angle_gamma   90.00
#
_symmetry.space_group_name_H-M   'P 1'
#
loop_
_entity.id
_entity.type
_entity.pdbx_description
1 polymer ?
#
loop_
_entity_poly.entity_id
_entity_poly.type
_entity_poly.pdbx_seq_one_letter_code
_entity_poly.pdbx_strand_id
1 'polypeptide(L)'
;MNPDAPDSDGAPLDDAEPIEEYVPGVVNGRHYMARLCHLPGGPWYIDVVHVESQPPLHDSDSGNNRTWLTRDEAAQAADKLVANLAHS
;
A
#
# COMPACT_ATOMS: atom_id res chain seq x y z
N MET A 1 -4.35 37.36 -35.67
CA MET A 1 -4.17 35.90 -35.82
C MET A 1 -3.87 35.37 -34.44
N ASN A 2 -4.84 34.73 -33.81
CA ASN A 2 -4.60 33.97 -32.58
C ASN A 2 -4.14 32.58 -33.01
N PRO A 3 -2.96 32.10 -32.57
CA PRO A 3 -2.59 30.71 -32.81
C PRO A 3 -3.41 29.81 -31.90
N ASP A 4 -4.27 29.04 -32.57
CA ASP A 4 -4.78 27.74 -32.19
C ASP A 4 -3.62 26.80 -31.81
N ALA A 5 -3.65 26.25 -30.59
CA ALA A 5 -3.32 24.84 -30.34
C ALA A 5 -3.74 24.41 -28.91
N PRO A 6 -4.43 23.26 -28.78
CA PRO A 6 -5.08 22.77 -27.56
C PRO A 6 -4.18 21.90 -26.66
N ASP A 7 -4.60 21.75 -25.40
CA ASP A 7 -4.30 20.62 -24.50
C ASP A 7 -2.85 20.09 -24.49
N SER A 8 -1.92 20.88 -23.95
CA SER A 8 -0.84 20.26 -23.19
C SER A 8 -1.38 20.02 -21.79
N ASP A 9 -2.16 18.94 -21.65
CA ASP A 9 -2.46 18.27 -20.38
C ASP A 9 -1.14 17.78 -19.76
N GLY A 10 -0.34 18.74 -19.30
CA GLY A 10 0.67 18.49 -18.31
C GLY A 10 -0.05 18.39 -16.97
N ALA A 11 -0.84 17.33 -16.79
CA ALA A 11 -1.30 16.98 -15.46
C ALA A 11 -0.04 16.91 -14.58
N PRO A 12 0.08 17.76 -13.55
CA PRO A 12 1.24 17.71 -12.67
C PRO A 12 1.30 16.29 -12.12
N LEU A 13 2.44 15.62 -12.30
CA LEU A 13 2.68 14.27 -11.76
C LEU A 13 2.54 14.22 -10.23
N ASP A 14 2.35 15.36 -9.58
CA ASP A 14 2.05 15.55 -8.15
C ASP A 14 0.61 15.20 -7.74
N ASP A 15 -0.35 15.12 -8.67
CA ASP A 15 -1.74 14.70 -8.38
C ASP A 15 -1.99 13.22 -8.74
N ALA A 16 -0.94 12.44 -8.86
CA ALA A 16 -1.10 11.04 -9.19
C ALA A 16 -1.76 10.28 -8.03
N GLU A 17 -3.01 9.82 -8.24
CA GLU A 17 -3.72 9.06 -7.22
C GLU A 17 -2.93 7.81 -6.84
N PRO A 18 -2.71 7.55 -5.54
CA PRO A 18 -2.04 6.34 -5.10
C PRO A 18 -2.86 5.14 -5.55
N ILE A 19 -2.20 4.21 -6.22
CA ILE A 19 -2.81 2.97 -6.67
C ILE A 19 -2.96 2.08 -5.44
N GLU A 20 -4.21 1.77 -5.11
CA GLU A 20 -4.58 0.91 -3.99
C GLU A 20 -4.78 -0.53 -4.46
N GLU A 21 -4.14 -1.47 -3.78
CA GLU A 21 -4.26 -2.90 -4.05
C GLU A 21 -4.57 -3.67 -2.77
N TYR A 22 -5.61 -4.50 -2.82
CA TYR A 22 -6.03 -5.35 -1.71
C TYR A 22 -5.45 -6.75 -1.88
N VAL A 23 -4.57 -7.14 -0.96
CA VAL A 23 -3.92 -8.45 -0.93
C VAL A 23 -4.48 -9.27 0.23
N PRO A 24 -5.30 -10.30 -0.07
CA PRO A 24 -5.73 -11.25 0.94
C PRO A 24 -4.59 -12.21 1.27
N GLY A 25 -4.47 -12.58 2.54
CA GLY A 25 -3.51 -13.58 3.01
C GLY A 25 -4.02 -14.35 4.22
N VAL A 26 -3.31 -15.42 4.57
CA VAL A 26 -3.63 -16.27 5.73
C VAL A 26 -2.35 -16.62 6.47
N VAL A 27 -2.25 -16.19 7.72
CA VAL A 27 -1.06 -16.39 8.55
C VAL A 27 -1.48 -16.97 9.90
N ASN A 28 -0.85 -18.07 10.32
CA ASN A 28 -1.20 -18.80 11.56
C ASN A 28 -2.70 -19.14 11.66
N GLY A 29 -3.37 -19.40 10.52
CA GLY A 29 -4.81 -19.67 10.47
C GLY A 29 -5.70 -18.45 10.61
N ARG A 30 -5.14 -17.24 10.66
CA ARG A 30 -5.90 -15.97 10.64
C ARG A 30 -5.92 -15.40 9.25
N HIS A 31 -7.12 -15.14 8.74
CA HIS A 31 -7.29 -14.42 7.50
C HIS A 31 -6.99 -12.94 7.72
N TYR A 32 -6.30 -12.34 6.77
CA TYR A 32 -6.07 -10.91 6.77
C TYR A 32 -6.24 -10.34 5.35
N MET A 33 -6.49 -9.03 5.31
CA MET A 33 -6.54 -8.24 4.10
C MET A 33 -5.58 -7.06 4.27
N ALA A 34 -4.52 -7.03 3.49
CA ALA A 34 -3.61 -5.89 3.47
C ALA A 34 -3.98 -4.95 2.32
N ARG A 35 -4.11 -3.66 2.64
CA ARG A 35 -4.21 -2.58 1.66
C ARG A 35 -2.81 -2.07 1.38
N LEU A 36 -2.28 -2.44 0.23
CA LEU A 36 -1.03 -1.91 -0.28
C LEU A 36 -1.35 -0.68 -1.12
N CYS A 37 -0.62 0.39 -0.93
CA CYS A 37 -0.73 1.60 -1.72
C CYS A 37 0.62 1.89 -2.36
N HIS A 38 0.62 2.43 -3.58
CA HIS A 38 1.86 2.90 -4.20
C HIS A 38 1.58 4.08 -5.12
N LEU A 39 2.56 4.97 -5.25
CA LEU A 39 2.50 6.04 -6.25
C LEU A 39 2.96 5.48 -7.61
N PRO A 40 2.45 5.99 -8.74
CA PRO A 40 2.95 5.59 -10.04
C PRO A 40 4.42 6.00 -10.19
N GLY A 41 5.30 4.99 -10.26
CA GLY A 41 6.76 5.17 -10.24
C GLY A 41 7.37 5.35 -8.84
N GLY A 42 6.56 5.31 -7.78
CA GLY A 42 7.01 5.33 -6.39
C GLY A 42 7.03 3.94 -5.75
N PRO A 43 7.53 3.85 -4.51
CA PRO A 43 7.57 2.60 -3.78
C PRO A 43 6.18 2.22 -3.24
N TRP A 44 6.01 0.93 -3.01
CA TRP A 44 4.85 0.33 -2.35
C TRP A 44 4.94 0.54 -0.85
N TYR A 45 3.82 0.77 -0.20
CA TYR A 45 3.70 0.83 1.25
C TYR A 45 2.42 0.16 1.69
N ILE A 46 2.41 -0.33 2.93
CA ILE A 46 1.22 -0.91 3.53
C ILE A 46 0.50 0.24 4.21
N ASP A 47 -0.71 0.55 3.76
CA ASP A 47 -1.50 1.60 4.40
C ASP A 47 -2.20 1.03 5.64
N VAL A 48 -2.91 -0.09 5.49
CA VAL A 48 -3.62 -0.77 6.57
C VAL A 48 -3.62 -2.27 6.37
N VAL A 49 -3.51 -3.01 7.47
CA VAL A 49 -3.73 -4.46 7.50
C VAL A 49 -4.89 -4.77 8.41
N HIS A 50 -5.96 -5.33 7.83
CA HIS A 50 -7.09 -5.83 8.58
C HIS A 50 -6.91 -7.32 8.85
N VAL A 51 -6.69 -7.69 10.10
CA VAL A 51 -6.56 -9.09 10.51
C VAL A 51 -7.84 -9.50 11.23
N GLU A 52 -8.35 -10.70 10.92
CA GLU A 52 -9.52 -11.23 11.59
C GLU A 52 -9.28 -11.29 13.12
N SER A 53 -10.24 -10.75 13.89
CA SER A 53 -10.17 -10.66 15.36
C SER A 53 -9.09 -9.74 15.94
N GLN A 54 -8.58 -8.78 15.16
CA GLN A 54 -7.67 -7.74 15.63
C GLN A 54 -8.09 -6.35 15.12
N PRO A 55 -7.71 -5.28 15.82
CA PRO A 55 -7.88 -3.93 15.27
C PRO A 55 -7.06 -3.76 13.98
N PRO A 56 -7.54 -2.95 13.02
CA PRO A 56 -6.77 -2.62 11.83
C PRO A 56 -5.44 -1.98 12.22
N LEU A 57 -4.35 -2.51 11.69
CA LEU A 57 -3.02 -2.02 11.97
C LEU A 57 -2.57 -1.14 10.83
N HIS A 58 -2.23 0.10 11.16
CA HIS A 58 -1.60 1.01 10.23
C HIS A 58 -0.09 0.81 10.33
N ASP A 59 0.59 0.65 9.19
CA ASP A 59 2.06 0.51 9.19
C ASP A 59 2.73 1.74 9.82
N SER A 60 2.06 2.90 9.73
CA SER A 60 2.44 4.16 10.41
C SER A 60 2.54 4.04 11.94
N ASP A 61 1.82 3.11 12.56
CA ASP A 61 1.82 2.91 14.02
C ASP A 61 3.08 2.15 14.49
N SER A 62 3.69 1.35 13.62
CA SER A 62 4.91 0.56 13.94
C SER A 62 6.22 1.36 13.87
N GLY A 63 6.16 2.69 13.70
CA GLY A 63 7.32 3.60 13.78
C GLY A 63 8.38 3.39 12.70
N ASN A 64 8.13 2.52 11.73
CA ASN A 64 8.98 2.24 10.59
C ASN A 64 8.10 2.41 9.35
N ASN A 65 8.05 3.60 8.76
CA ASN A 65 7.47 3.82 7.43
C ASN A 65 8.27 2.99 6.40
N ARG A 66 8.03 1.67 6.36
CA ARG A 66 8.71 0.77 5.45
C ARG A 66 8.01 0.85 4.12
N THR A 67 8.82 1.08 3.11
CA THR A 67 8.38 1.10 1.73
C THR A 67 9.18 0.05 0.97
N TRP A 68 8.55 -0.55 -0.03
CA TRP A 68 9.08 -1.66 -0.82
C TRP A 68 9.13 -1.26 -2.29
N LEU A 69 10.06 -1.84 -3.04
CA LEU A 69 10.18 -1.52 -4.47
C LEU A 69 9.13 -2.25 -5.29
N THR A 70 8.64 -3.38 -4.79
CA THR A 70 7.70 -4.24 -5.50
C THR A 70 6.49 -4.61 -4.63
N ARG A 71 5.38 -4.89 -5.31
CA ARG A 71 4.13 -5.39 -4.74
C ARG A 71 4.32 -6.69 -3.96
N ASP A 72 5.10 -7.63 -4.49
CA ASP A 72 5.37 -8.92 -3.83
C ASP A 72 6.18 -8.78 -2.55
N GLU A 73 7.12 -7.82 -2.48
CA GLU A 73 7.85 -7.53 -1.26
C GLU A 73 6.95 -6.89 -0.20
N ALA A 74 6.09 -5.96 -0.60
CA ALA A 74 5.09 -5.35 0.28
C ALA A 74 4.08 -6.39 0.80
N ALA A 75 3.61 -7.30 -0.07
CA ALA A 75 2.74 -8.40 0.33
C ALA A 75 3.43 -9.34 1.34
N GLN A 76 4.67 -9.76 1.08
CA GLN A 76 5.44 -10.58 2.03
C GLN A 76 5.71 -9.88 3.35
N ALA A 77 5.86 -8.56 3.33
CA ALA A 77 6.01 -7.79 4.55
C ALA A 77 4.70 -7.72 5.35
N ALA A 78 3.56 -7.61 4.68
CA ALA A 78 2.24 -7.71 5.32
C ALA A 78 2.07 -9.08 5.99
N ASP A 79 2.42 -10.18 5.31
CA ASP A 79 2.43 -11.53 5.90
C ASP A 79 3.26 -11.57 7.19
N LYS A 80 4.49 -11.01 7.16
CA LYS A 80 5.39 -10.96 8.32
C LYS A 80 4.84 -10.10 9.45
N LEU A 81 4.18 -8.99 9.12
CA LEU A 81 3.56 -8.09 10.10
C LEU A 81 2.43 -8.81 10.85
N VAL A 82 1.56 -9.50 10.11
CA VAL A 82 0.49 -10.34 10.68
C VAL A 82 1.08 -11.53 11.46
N ALA A 83 2.16 -12.12 10.98
CA ALA A 83 2.84 -13.23 11.67
C ALA A 83 3.40 -12.79 13.03
N ASN A 84 4.02 -11.61 13.09
CA ASN A 84 4.54 -11.05 14.34
C ASN A 84 3.41 -10.76 15.34
N LEU A 85 2.28 -10.22 14.86
CA LEU A 85 1.11 -9.97 15.69
C LEU A 85 0.46 -11.26 16.21
N ALA A 86 0.42 -12.31 15.39
CA ALA A 86 -0.11 -13.60 15.80
C ALA A 86 0.75 -14.31 16.87
N HIS A 87 2.01 -13.88 17.05
CA HIS A 87 2.92 -14.42 18.06
C HIS A 87 2.90 -13.63 19.39
N SER A 88 2.09 -12.57 19.47
CA SER A 88 1.98 -11.67 20.63
C SER A 88 0.89 -12.10 21.61
#